data_AF-A0A2D4VKT6-F1
#
_entry.id   AF-A0A2D4VKT6-F1
#
_cell.length_a   1.000
_cell.length_b   1.000
_cell.length_c   1.000
_cell.angle_alpha   90.00
_cell.angle_beta   90.00
_cell.angle_gamma   90.00
#
_symmetry.space_group_name_H-M   'P 1'
#
loop_
_entity.id
_entity.type
_entity.pdbx_description
1 polymer ?
#
loop_
_entity_poly.entity_id
_entity_poly.type
_entity_poly.pdbx_seq_one_letter_code
_entity_poly.pdbx_strand_id
1 'polypeptide(L)'
;MKDLLMPWYGEIKFLHLIFVAIWAFSTAVAYQNYVLPAFRKALDNPDDADAIAHRNRMIEAFDRGVVLEHVAFPMVLLTGLTLLWLGGWSPESSGWLAAKLTLVLLVFIPMEIVDYRISHFSRPKREMRLAGDMDSYEAAIAFHWRFLRVSTVLVVTTIPTAIFLAVVKPF
;
A
#
# COMPACT_ATOMS: atom_id res chain seq x y z
N MET A 1 -20.45 3.47 -24.52
CA MET A 1 -19.17 3.39 -23.77
C MET A 1 -18.75 1.95 -23.49
N LYS A 2 -19.66 1.05 -23.09
CA LYS A 2 -19.33 -0.37 -22.85
C LYS A 2 -18.79 -1.05 -24.12
N ASP A 3 -19.50 -0.87 -25.24
CA ASP A 3 -19.13 -1.46 -26.54
C ASP A 3 -17.82 -0.91 -27.10
N LEU A 4 -17.43 0.30 -26.71
CA LEU A 4 -16.17 0.92 -27.09
C LEU A 4 -14.97 0.28 -26.36
N LEU A 5 -15.16 -0.13 -25.10
CA LEU A 5 -14.10 -0.64 -24.23
C LEU A 5 -14.03 -2.18 -24.23
N MET A 6 -15.11 -2.87 -24.60
CA MET A 6 -15.14 -4.33 -24.66
C MET A 6 -14.02 -4.97 -25.50
N PRO A 7 -13.64 -4.42 -26.68
CA PRO A 7 -12.54 -4.97 -27.47
C PRO A 7 -11.19 -4.94 -26.75
N TRP A 8 -11.03 -4.04 -25.77
CA TRP A 8 -9.80 -3.82 -25.00
C TRP A 8 -9.78 -4.57 -23.66
N TYR A 9 -10.74 -5.47 -23.42
CA TYR A 9 -10.90 -6.14 -22.14
C TYR A 9 -9.61 -6.87 -21.70
N GLY A 10 -8.91 -7.50 -22.65
CA GLY A 10 -7.65 -8.20 -22.39
C GLY A 10 -6.53 -7.25 -21.95
N GLU A 11 -6.38 -6.12 -22.64
CA GLU A 11 -5.39 -5.08 -22.38
C GLU A 11 -5.66 -4.40 -21.04
N ILE A 12 -6.91 -4.08 -20.74
CA ILE A 12 -7.32 -3.51 -19.45
C ILE A 12 -6.99 -4.50 -18.32
N LYS A 13 -7.23 -5.80 -18.53
CA LYS A 13 -6.87 -6.84 -17.56
C LYS A 13 -5.36 -6.95 -17.37
N PHE A 14 -4.58 -6.87 -18.45
CA PHE A 14 -3.12 -6.86 -18.37
C PHE A 14 -2.62 -5.65 -17.56
N LEU A 15 -3.10 -4.45 -17.88
CA LEU A 15 -2.76 -3.23 -17.14
C LEU A 15 -3.15 -3.33 -15.67
N HIS A 16 -4.35 -3.86 -15.37
CA HIS A 16 -4.79 -4.11 -14.00
C HIS A 16 -3.77 -4.97 -13.23
N LEU A 17 -3.29 -6.07 -13.83
CA LEU A 17 -2.32 -6.96 -13.19
C LEU A 17 -0.97 -6.28 -12.95
N ILE A 18 -0.52 -5.43 -13.88
CA ILE A 18 0.70 -4.64 -13.70
C ILE A 18 0.56 -3.68 -12.52
N PHE A 19 -0.55 -2.93 -12.44
CA PHE A 19 -0.79 -2.02 -11.32
C PHE A 19 -0.95 -2.77 -9.99
N VAL A 20 -1.61 -3.94 -9.98
CA VAL A 20 -1.68 -4.79 -8.78
C VAL A 20 -0.29 -5.21 -8.34
N ALA A 21 0.60 -5.57 -9.26
CA ALA A 21 1.97 -5.96 -8.91
C ALA A 21 2.80 -4.78 -8.37
N ILE A 22 2.70 -3.60 -8.97
CA ILE A 22 3.39 -2.39 -8.49
C ILE A 22 2.89 -2.05 -7.08
N TRP A 23 1.57 -2.01 -6.90
CA TRP A 23 0.96 -1.73 -5.60
C TRP A 23 1.38 -2.75 -4.54
N ALA A 24 1.25 -4.04 -4.83
CA ALA A 24 1.48 -5.10 -3.86
C ALA A 24 2.94 -5.28 -3.42
N PHE A 25 3.91 -4.91 -4.27
CA PHE A 25 5.31 -5.30 -4.07
C PHE A 25 6.32 -4.15 -4.05
N SER A 26 5.95 -2.93 -4.45
CA SER A 26 6.91 -1.82 -4.58
C SER A 26 7.60 -1.43 -3.27
N THR A 27 6.91 -1.57 -2.14
CA THR A 27 7.41 -1.18 -0.82
C THR A 27 7.93 -2.35 0.01
N ALA A 28 7.58 -3.59 -0.33
CA ALA A 28 7.90 -4.79 0.47
C ALA A 28 9.41 -4.97 0.71
N VAL A 29 10.22 -4.87 -0.35
CA VAL A 29 11.68 -5.02 -0.27
C VAL A 29 12.30 -3.90 0.55
N ALA A 30 11.85 -2.65 0.33
CA ALA A 30 12.33 -1.48 1.05
C ALA A 30 12.03 -1.58 2.55
N TYR A 31 10.79 -1.98 2.89
CA TYR A 31 10.37 -2.17 4.27
C TYR A 31 11.19 -3.25 4.98
N GLN A 32 11.25 -4.45 4.39
CA GLN A 32 11.87 -5.62 5.01
C GLN A 32 13.38 -5.46 5.22
N ASN A 33 14.08 -4.87 4.24
CA ASN A 33 15.55 -4.86 4.24
C ASN A 33 16.16 -3.55 4.74
N TYR A 34 15.40 -2.46 4.80
CA TYR A 34 15.93 -1.15 5.18
C TYR A 34 15.19 -0.54 6.37
N VAL A 35 13.85 -0.42 6.29
CA VAL A 35 13.07 0.23 7.35
C VAL A 35 13.07 -0.62 8.63
N LEU A 36 12.63 -1.88 8.54
CA LEU A 36 12.51 -2.77 9.69
C LEU A 36 13.85 -2.95 10.45
N PRO A 37 14.99 -3.21 9.79
CA PRO A 37 16.28 -3.31 10.48
C PRO A 37 16.72 -1.99 11.13
N ALA A 38 16.51 -0.84 10.46
CA ALA A 38 16.89 0.45 11.01
C ALA A 38 16.07 0.83 12.25
N PHE A 39 14.76 0.53 12.25
CA PHE A 39 13.92 0.71 13.43
C PHE A 39 14.32 -0.21 14.57
N ARG A 40 14.57 -1.49 14.31
CA ARG A 40 15.05 -2.44 15.35
C ARG A 40 16.35 -1.94 15.97
N LYS A 41 17.35 -1.58 15.16
CA LYS A 41 18.64 -1.07 15.65
C LYS A 41 18.47 0.17 16.54
N ALA A 42 17.64 1.13 16.12
CA ALA A 42 17.39 2.34 16.91
C ALA A 42 16.60 2.07 18.20
N LEU A 43 15.69 1.10 18.20
CA LEU A 43 14.95 0.70 19.41
C LEU A 43 15.84 -0.05 20.41
N ASP A 44 16.76 -0.88 19.91
CA ASP A 44 17.70 -1.64 20.74
C ASP A 44 18.83 -0.75 21.29
N ASN A 45 19.08 0.41 20.67
CA ASN A 45 20.14 1.36 21.03
C ASN A 45 19.59 2.80 21.09
N PRO A 46 18.77 3.15 22.09
CA PRO A 46 18.04 4.42 22.13
C PRO A 46 18.95 5.65 22.31
N ASP A 47 20.16 5.48 22.84
CA ASP A 47 21.12 6.57 23.03
C ASP A 47 22.13 6.70 21.88
N ASP A 48 22.05 5.82 20.87
CA ASP A 48 22.93 5.84 19.69
C ASP A 48 22.38 6.83 18.65
N ALA A 49 23.00 8.01 18.60
CA ALA A 49 22.67 9.07 17.65
C ALA A 49 22.77 8.62 16.19
N ASP A 50 23.70 7.74 15.84
CA ASP A 50 23.87 7.24 14.47
C ASP A 50 22.77 6.25 14.09
N ALA A 51 22.34 5.40 15.05
CA ALA A 51 21.20 4.50 14.85
C ALA A 51 19.90 5.28 14.62
N ILE A 52 19.62 6.31 15.44
CA ILE A 52 18.47 7.20 15.28
C ILE A 52 18.53 7.93 13.93
N ALA A 53 19.69 8.50 13.58
CA ALA A 53 19.86 9.20 12.31
C ALA A 53 19.67 8.25 11.11
N HIS A 54 20.09 6.99 11.22
CA HIS A 54 19.86 5.99 10.18
C HIS A 54 18.37 5.64 10.03
N ARG A 55 17.64 5.37 11.12
CA ARG A 55 16.18 5.16 11.14
C ARG A 55 15.46 6.30 10.42
N ASN A 56 15.82 7.53 10.78
CA ASN A 56 15.27 8.76 10.20
C ASN A 56 15.48 8.83 8.69
N ARG A 57 16.69 8.54 8.22
CA ARG A 57 16.97 8.49 6.77
C ARG A 57 16.18 7.40 6.06
N MET A 58 16.04 6.21 6.66
CA MET A 58 15.34 5.09 6.02
C MET A 58 13.85 5.34 5.90
N ILE A 59 13.19 5.88 6.94
CA ILE A 59 11.75 6.18 6.85
C ILE A 59 11.47 7.34 5.89
N GLU A 60 12.32 8.39 5.88
CA GLU A 60 12.21 9.48 4.91
C GLU A 60 12.44 8.99 3.47
N ALA A 61 13.28 7.98 3.26
CA ALA A 61 13.49 7.37 1.95
C ALA A 61 12.33 6.47 1.53
N PHE A 62 11.78 5.71 2.47
CA PHE A 62 10.59 4.89 2.27
C PHE A 62 9.38 5.74 1.83
N ASP A 63 9.14 6.87 2.51
CA ASP A 63 8.08 7.83 2.16
C ASP A 63 8.19 8.30 0.69
N ARG A 64 9.41 8.42 0.14
CA ARG A 64 9.59 8.79 -1.28
C ARG A 64 9.26 7.65 -2.24
N GLY A 65 9.46 6.41 -1.81
CA GLY A 65 9.17 5.21 -2.60
C GLY A 65 7.67 4.89 -2.69
N VAL A 66 6.92 5.22 -1.64
CA VAL A 66 5.48 4.92 -1.53
C VAL A 66 4.64 5.58 -2.65
N VAL A 67 5.18 6.61 -3.32
CA VAL A 67 4.52 7.26 -4.46
C VAL A 67 4.15 6.26 -5.57
N LEU A 68 4.96 5.22 -5.79
CA LEU A 68 4.64 4.19 -6.78
C LEU A 68 3.39 3.41 -6.40
N GLU A 69 3.28 3.01 -5.14
CA GLU A 69 2.11 2.33 -4.58
C GLU A 69 0.88 3.23 -4.66
N HIS A 70 1.01 4.50 -4.27
CA HIS A 70 -0.06 5.47 -4.31
C HIS A 70 -0.51 5.83 -5.73
N VAL A 71 0.35 5.84 -6.74
CA VAL A 71 -0.11 5.97 -8.13
C VAL A 71 -0.78 4.67 -8.61
N ALA A 72 -0.26 3.52 -8.20
CA ALA A 72 -0.77 2.23 -8.65
C ALA A 72 -2.16 1.91 -8.07
N PHE A 73 -2.42 2.18 -6.79
CA PHE A 73 -3.68 1.79 -6.14
C PHE A 73 -4.93 2.41 -6.79
N PRO A 74 -5.01 3.73 -7.08
CA PRO A 74 -6.12 4.31 -7.84
C PRO A 74 -6.28 3.65 -9.21
N MET A 75 -5.18 3.32 -9.89
CA MET A 75 -5.24 2.63 -11.17
C MET A 75 -5.76 1.19 -11.02
N VAL A 76 -5.43 0.48 -9.94
CA VAL A 76 -6.03 -0.81 -9.59
C VAL A 76 -7.55 -0.68 -9.42
N LEU A 77 -8.03 0.34 -8.70
CA LEU A 77 -9.46 0.58 -8.50
C LEU A 77 -10.17 0.91 -9.82
N LEU A 78 -9.63 1.83 -10.61
CA LEU A 78 -10.21 2.25 -11.89
C LEU A 78 -10.30 1.08 -12.87
N THR A 79 -9.20 0.34 -13.05
CA THR A 79 -9.17 -0.82 -13.96
C THR A 79 -10.02 -1.97 -13.42
N GLY A 80 -10.02 -2.22 -12.11
CA GLY A 80 -10.82 -3.26 -11.47
C GLY A 80 -12.33 -3.03 -11.59
N LEU A 81 -12.78 -1.80 -11.34
CA LEU A 81 -14.18 -1.39 -11.54
C LEU A 81 -14.58 -1.47 -13.01
N THR A 82 -13.68 -1.09 -13.91
CA THR A 82 -13.92 -1.22 -15.37
C THR A 82 -14.10 -2.68 -15.76
N LEU A 83 -13.23 -3.58 -15.29
CA LEU A 83 -13.34 -5.02 -15.55
C LEU A 83 -14.62 -5.63 -14.98
N LEU A 84 -15.00 -5.22 -13.76
CA LEU A 84 -16.27 -5.63 -13.14
C LEU A 84 -17.47 -5.24 -14.01
N TRP A 85 -17.49 -3.99 -14.47
CA TRP A 85 -18.57 -3.46 -15.31
C TRP A 85 -18.63 -4.11 -16.71
N LEU A 86 -17.47 -4.30 -17.34
CA LEU A 86 -17.37 -4.97 -18.64
C LEU A 86 -17.77 -6.44 -18.54
N GLY A 87 -17.25 -7.16 -17.54
CA GLY A 87 -17.52 -8.57 -17.32
C GLY A 87 -18.94 -8.88 -16.87
N GLY A 88 -19.70 -7.88 -16.42
CA GLY A 88 -21.10 -8.05 -15.99
C GLY A 88 -21.26 -8.92 -14.75
N TRP A 89 -20.23 -9.02 -13.91
CA TRP A 89 -20.28 -9.83 -12.70
C TRP A 89 -21.03 -9.08 -11.59
N SER A 90 -21.80 -9.82 -10.79
CA SER A 90 -22.46 -9.30 -9.59
C SER A 90 -21.91 -10.00 -8.34
N PRO A 91 -21.64 -9.27 -7.24
CA PRO A 91 -21.25 -9.86 -5.96
C PRO A 91 -22.36 -10.72 -5.35
N GLU A 92 -23.62 -10.39 -5.62
CA GLU A 92 -24.79 -11.11 -5.10
C GLU A 92 -24.88 -12.53 -5.66
N SER A 93 -24.46 -12.70 -6.92
CA SER A 93 -24.45 -14.00 -7.59
C SER A 93 -23.13 -14.74 -7.46
N SER A 94 -22.16 -14.19 -6.72
CA SER A 94 -20.80 -14.73 -6.70
C SER A 94 -20.05 -14.52 -5.37
N GLY A 95 -19.92 -15.60 -4.60
CA GLY A 95 -19.16 -15.59 -3.35
C GLY A 95 -17.68 -15.23 -3.52
N TRP A 96 -17.04 -15.62 -4.63
CA TRP A 96 -15.64 -15.26 -4.93
C TRP A 96 -15.48 -13.74 -5.06
N LEU A 97 -16.40 -13.10 -5.80
CA LEU A 97 -16.35 -11.68 -6.07
C LEU A 97 -16.69 -10.88 -4.80
N ALA A 98 -17.70 -11.33 -4.05
CA ALA A 98 -18.04 -10.76 -2.76
C ALA A 98 -16.83 -10.79 -1.81
N ALA A 99 -16.15 -11.93 -1.67
CA ALA A 99 -14.94 -12.04 -0.84
C ALA A 99 -13.84 -11.09 -1.30
N LYS A 100 -13.59 -10.98 -2.62
CA LYS A 100 -12.58 -10.07 -3.17
C LYS A 100 -12.90 -8.61 -2.88
N LEU A 101 -14.16 -8.20 -3.06
CA LEU A 101 -14.60 -6.84 -2.77
C LEU A 101 -14.57 -6.52 -1.28
N THR A 102 -14.86 -7.49 -0.41
CA THR A 102 -14.72 -7.34 1.04
C THR A 102 -13.27 -7.00 1.42
N LEU A 103 -12.28 -7.68 0.83
CA LEU A 103 -10.87 -7.32 1.04
C LEU A 103 -10.56 -5.90 0.57
N VAL A 104 -11.03 -5.52 -0.62
CA VAL A 104 -10.81 -4.17 -1.16
C VAL A 104 -11.42 -3.09 -0.26
N LEU A 105 -12.69 -3.26 0.11
CA LEU A 105 -13.46 -2.23 0.84
C LEU A 105 -13.08 -2.16 2.33
N LEU A 106 -12.83 -3.29 2.98
CA LEU A 106 -12.61 -3.32 4.43
C LEU A 106 -11.14 -3.34 4.84
N VAL A 107 -10.23 -3.72 3.93
CA VAL A 107 -8.80 -3.80 4.24
C VAL A 107 -8.00 -2.82 3.41
N PHE A 108 -8.02 -2.94 2.09
CA PHE A 108 -7.12 -2.15 1.24
C PHE A 108 -7.46 -0.67 1.26
N ILE A 109 -8.71 -0.28 0.99
CA ILE A 109 -9.10 1.13 0.99
C ILE A 109 -8.82 1.83 2.33
N PRO A 110 -9.24 1.30 3.50
CA PRO A 110 -8.94 1.94 4.77
C PRO A 110 -7.45 2.05 5.07
N MET A 111 -6.67 1.01 4.74
CA MET A 111 -5.21 1.02 4.89
C MET A 111 -4.57 2.12 4.05
N GLU A 112 -4.94 2.21 2.78
CA GLU A 112 -4.43 3.19 1.82
C GLU A 112 -4.82 4.61 2.21
N ILE A 113 -6.03 4.85 2.72
CA ILE A 113 -6.43 6.17 3.23
C ILE A 113 -5.48 6.63 4.35
N VAL A 114 -5.10 5.72 5.25
CA VAL A 114 -4.16 6.04 6.34
C VAL A 114 -2.76 6.27 5.78
N ASP A 115 -2.29 5.47 4.82
CA ASP A 115 -0.97 5.66 4.22
C ASP A 115 -0.87 6.99 3.45
N TYR A 116 -1.85 7.29 2.60
CA TYR A 116 -1.98 8.59 1.94
C TYR A 116 -1.95 9.75 2.92
N ARG A 117 -2.64 9.63 4.05
CA ARG A 117 -2.63 10.65 5.10
C ARG A 117 -1.23 10.85 5.67
N ILE A 118 -0.51 9.77 5.99
CA ILE A 118 0.85 9.81 6.55
C ILE A 118 1.85 10.39 5.55
N SER A 119 1.70 10.03 4.28
CA SER A 119 2.72 10.23 3.25
C SER A 119 2.53 11.51 2.43
N HIS A 120 1.30 12.01 2.28
CA HIS A 120 0.98 13.16 1.44
C HIS A 120 0.24 14.29 2.14
N PHE A 121 -0.66 13.96 3.07
CA PHE A 121 -1.47 14.99 3.77
C PHE A 121 -0.91 15.39 5.13
N SER A 122 0.20 14.79 5.55
CA SER A 122 0.95 15.20 6.74
C SER A 122 2.15 16.03 6.32
N ARG A 123 2.60 16.93 7.20
CA ARG A 123 3.82 17.70 6.94
C ARG A 123 4.99 16.73 6.69
N PRO A 124 5.83 16.95 5.66
CA PRO A 124 6.92 16.04 5.36
C PRO A 124 7.87 15.87 6.54
N LYS A 125 8.18 14.62 6.91
CA LYS A 125 9.01 14.30 8.08
C LYS A 125 10.37 15.01 8.01
N ARG A 126 10.96 15.04 6.81
CA ARG A 126 12.22 15.76 6.55
C ARG A 126 12.13 17.25 6.89
N GLU A 127 11.01 17.91 6.57
CA GLU A 127 10.81 19.33 6.87
C GLU A 127 10.67 19.59 8.37
N MET A 128 9.95 18.72 9.09
CA MET A 128 9.85 18.79 10.56
C MET A 128 11.25 18.71 11.20
N ARG A 129 12.06 17.74 10.76
CA ARG A 129 13.43 17.55 11.25
C ARG A 129 14.34 18.74 10.96
N LEU A 130 14.28 19.29 9.73
CA LEU A 130 15.09 20.45 9.36
C LEU A 130 14.67 21.73 10.09
N ALA A 131 13.40 21.85 10.46
CA ALA A 131 12.89 22.95 11.28
C ALA A 131 13.21 22.81 12.78
N GLY A 132 13.80 21.68 13.22
CA GLY A 132 14.09 21.41 14.62
C GLY A 132 12.87 21.01 15.47
N ASP A 133 11.72 20.77 14.84
CA ASP A 133 10.47 20.35 15.49
C ASP A 133 10.50 18.83 15.77
N MET A 134 11.38 18.44 16.70
CA MET A 134 11.69 17.04 16.97
C MET A 134 10.55 16.30 17.67
N ASP A 135 9.73 16.98 18.48
CA ASP A 135 8.60 16.36 19.16
C ASP A 135 7.53 15.89 18.16
N SER A 136 7.15 16.76 17.22
CA SER A 136 6.21 16.41 16.15
C SER A 136 6.79 15.35 15.21
N TYR A 137 8.09 15.42 14.94
CA TYR A 137 8.80 14.46 14.12
C TYR A 137 8.78 13.05 14.73
N GLU A 138 9.14 12.92 16.00
CA GLU A 138 9.13 11.62 16.69
C GLU A 138 7.71 11.07 16.84
N ALA A 139 6.71 11.91 17.12
CA ALA A 139 5.31 11.50 17.13
C ALA A 139 4.86 10.96 15.76
N ALA A 140 5.24 11.63 14.67
CA ALA A 140 4.95 11.19 13.31
C ALA A 140 5.66 9.86 12.96
N ILE A 141 6.94 9.71 13.35
CA ILE A 141 7.69 8.46 13.20
C ILE A 141 7.03 7.32 13.98
N ALA A 142 6.66 7.55 15.24
CA ALA A 142 6.05 6.53 16.08
C ALA A 142 4.69 6.08 15.53
N PHE A 143 3.88 7.02 15.04
CA PHE A 143 2.62 6.71 14.37
C PHE A 143 2.85 5.91 13.08
N HIS A 144 3.77 6.36 12.22
CA HIS A 144 4.08 5.65 10.98
C HIS A 144 4.62 4.24 11.26
N TRP A 145 5.49 4.08 12.25
CA TRP A 145 5.99 2.76 12.67
C TRP A 145 4.90 1.82 13.18
N ARG A 146 3.94 2.35 13.95
CA ARG A 146 2.78 1.57 14.40
C ARG A 146 1.92 1.14 13.21
N PHE A 147 1.66 2.05 12.27
CA PHE A 147 0.93 1.75 11.05
C PHE A 147 1.60 0.61 10.27
N LEU A 148 2.90 0.75 9.95
CA LEU A 148 3.65 -0.26 9.19
C LEU A 148 3.62 -1.64 9.83
N ARG A 149 3.74 -1.73 11.17
CA ARG A 149 3.66 -3.03 11.87
C ARG A 149 2.29 -3.69 11.74
N VAL A 150 1.21 -2.91 11.86
CA VAL A 150 -0.16 -3.42 11.75
C VAL A 150 -0.49 -3.77 10.29
N SER A 151 -0.18 -2.87 9.36
CA SER A 151 -0.44 -3.07 7.94
C SER A 151 0.36 -4.24 7.37
N THR A 152 1.60 -4.47 7.81
CA THR A 152 2.40 -5.63 7.39
C THR A 152 1.66 -6.95 7.62
N VAL A 153 1.06 -7.15 8.80
CA VAL A 153 0.33 -8.40 9.11
C VAL A 153 -0.87 -8.57 8.18
N LEU A 154 -1.59 -7.47 7.92
CA LEU A 154 -2.71 -7.47 7.00
C LEU A 154 -2.23 -7.77 5.58
N VAL A 155 -1.23 -7.07 5.08
CA VAL A 155 -0.67 -7.20 3.73
C VAL A 155 -0.16 -8.63 3.47
N VAL A 156 0.64 -9.19 4.38
CA VAL A 156 1.22 -10.53 4.24
C VAL A 156 0.16 -11.63 4.14
N THR A 157 -1.04 -11.42 4.71
CA THR A 157 -2.13 -12.39 4.64
C THR A 157 -3.09 -12.10 3.49
N THR A 158 -3.50 -10.85 3.34
CA THR A 158 -4.58 -10.44 2.44
C THR A 158 -4.15 -10.32 0.98
N ILE A 159 -2.89 -9.94 0.69
CA ILE A 159 -2.39 -9.91 -0.70
C ILE A 159 -2.36 -11.33 -1.30
N PRO A 160 -1.76 -12.35 -0.65
CA PRO A 160 -1.84 -13.73 -1.13
C PRO A 160 -3.28 -14.22 -1.28
N THR A 161 -4.18 -13.90 -0.36
CA THR A 161 -5.60 -14.23 -0.50
C THR A 161 -6.24 -13.57 -1.72
N ALA A 162 -5.96 -12.29 -1.97
CA ALA A 162 -6.49 -11.58 -3.15
C ALA A 162 -5.96 -12.17 -4.47
N ILE A 163 -4.70 -12.59 -4.50
CA ILE A 163 -4.09 -13.31 -5.63
C ILE A 163 -4.76 -14.66 -5.82
N PHE A 164 -4.92 -15.44 -4.74
CA PHE A 164 -5.62 -16.73 -4.78
C PHE A 164 -7.04 -16.58 -5.36
N LEU A 165 -7.81 -15.61 -4.86
CA LEU A 165 -9.16 -15.30 -5.35
C LEU A 165 -9.17 -14.86 -6.82
N ALA A 166 -8.07 -14.28 -7.34
CA ALA A 166 -7.95 -13.99 -8.76
C ALA A 166 -7.68 -15.24 -9.61
N VAL A 167 -6.95 -16.22 -9.06
CA VAL A 167 -6.62 -17.49 -9.72
C VAL A 167 -7.80 -18.45 -9.72
N VAL A 168 -8.49 -18.63 -8.60
CA VAL A 168 -9.63 -19.57 -8.46
C VAL A 168 -10.96 -18.99 -8.96
N LYS A 169 -10.90 -17.82 -9.61
CA LYS A 169 -12.09 -17.19 -10.19
C LYS A 169 -12.81 -18.19 -11.11
N PRO A 170 -14.11 -18.45 -10.91
CA PRO A 170 -14.88 -19.29 -11.82
C PRO A 170 -14.95 -18.67 -13.22
N PHE A 171 -14.88 -19.54 -14.24
CA PHE A 171 -14.91 -19.17 -15.66
C PHE A 171 -16.30 -18.68 -16.07
#